data_AF-K2EX10-F1
#
_entry.id   AF-K2EX10-F1
#
_cell.length_a   1.000
_cell.length_b   1.000
_cell.length_c   1.000
_cell.angle_alpha   90.00
_cell.angle_beta   90.00
_cell.angle_gamma   90.00
#
_symmetry.space_group_name_H-M   'P 1'
#
loop_
_entity.id
_entity.type
_entity.pdbx_description
1 polymer ?
#
loop_
_entity_poly.entity_id
_entity_poly.type
_entity_poly.pdbx_seq_one_letter_code
_entity_poly.pdbx_strand_id
1 'polypeptide(L)' 'EHRNQELNNLINYLQTDAYKEIQARKQLGLQKEGEVAISIQSDLTKPEISPENSDDDNMTEIKSNPRKWWDYFFQL' A
#
# COMPACT_ATOMS: atom_id res chain seq x y z
N GLU A 1 -26.22 37.96 5.63
CA GLU A 1 -26.47 36.89 6.63
C GLU A 1 -25.97 35.51 6.20
N HIS A 2 -26.20 35.07 4.96
CA HIS A 2 -25.80 33.74 4.45
C HIS A 2 -24.33 33.34 4.72
N ARG A 3 -23.38 34.26 4.47
CA ARG A 3 -21.94 34.00 4.69
C ARG A 3 -21.59 33.71 6.15
N ASN A 4 -22.27 34.34 7.11
CA ASN A 4 -22.02 34.07 8.53
C ASN A 4 -22.52 32.68 8.92
N GLN A 5 -23.64 32.23 8.33
CA GLN A 5 -24.16 30.89 8.57
C GLN A 5 -23.24 29.81 7.97
N GLU A 6 -22.73 30.03 6.76
CA GLU A 6 -21.74 29.13 6.13
C GLU A 6 -20.46 29.00 6.96
N LEU A 7 -19.93 30.12 7.47
CA LEU A 7 -18.75 30.12 8.33
C LEU A 7 -19.00 29.37 9.65
N ASN A 8 -20.16 29.59 10.28
CA ASN A 8 -20.53 28.85 11.49
C ASN A 8 -20.67 27.35 11.22
N ASN A 9 -21.26 26.96 10.09
CA ASN A 9 -21.38 25.55 9.71
C ASN A 9 -20.01 24.90 9.50
N LEU A 10 -19.05 25.63 8.91
CA LEU A 10 -17.68 25.15 8.74
C LEU A 10 -16.98 24.96 10.09
N ILE A 11 -17.10 25.94 11.00
CA ILE A 11 -16.53 25.87 12.35
C ILE A 11 -17.09 24.67 13.09
N ASN A 12 -18.40 24.48 13.05
CA ASN A 12 -19.07 23.35 13.69
C ASN A 12 -18.56 22.01 13.12
N TYR A 13 -18.40 21.91 11.80
CA TYR A 13 -17.84 20.73 11.16
C TYR A 13 -16.42 20.42 11.65
N LEU A 14 -15.55 21.42 11.73
CA LEU A 14 -14.17 21.27 12.20
C LEU A 14 -14.08 20.81 13.67
N GLN A 15 -15.10 21.09 14.47
CA GLN A 15 -15.18 20.68 15.88
C GLN A 15 -15.71 19.25 16.06
N THR A 16 -16.26 18.63 15.01
CA THR A 16 -16.80 17.26 15.10
C THR A 16 -15.71 16.22 15.31
N ASP A 17 -16.07 15.12 15.97
CA ASP A 17 -15.17 13.97 16.12
C ASP A 17 -14.88 13.27 14.80
N ALA A 18 -15.81 13.35 13.84
CA ALA A 18 -15.60 12.88 12.48
C ALA A 18 -14.41 13.60 11.82
N TYR A 19 -14.32 14.92 11.97
CA TYR A 19 -13.19 15.68 11.44
C TYR A 19 -11.87 15.27 12.11
N LYS A 20 -11.86 15.10 13.43
CA LYS A 20 -10.68 14.63 14.18
C LYS A 20 -10.23 13.25 13.71
N GLU A 21 -11.16 12.31 13.52
CA GLU A 21 -10.86 10.96 13.04
C GLU A 21 -10.26 11.00 11.63
N ILE A 22 -10.82 11.82 10.72
CA ILE A 22 -10.28 11.99 9.37
C ILE A 22 -8.85 12.53 9.41
N GLN A 23 -8.56 13.53 10.25
CA GLN A 23 -7.21 14.06 10.38
C GLN A 23 -6.24 13.05 10.99
N ALA A 24 -6.67 12.32 12.02
CA ALA A 24 -5.89 11.26 12.66
C ALA A 24 -5.52 10.15 11.66
N ARG A 25 -6.47 9.66 10.87
CA ARG A 25 -6.24 8.66 9.81
C ARG A 25 -5.27 9.18 8.74
N LYS A 26 -5.44 10.43 8.30
CA LYS A 26 -4.64 11.02 7.22
C LYS A 26 -3.21 11.38 7.63
N GLN A 27 -3.02 11.98 8.80
CA GLN A 27 -1.74 12.53 9.21
C GLN A 27 -0.89 11.53 9.99
N LEU A 28 -1.55 10.69 10.80
CA LEU A 28 -0.87 9.80 11.74
C LEU A 28 -1.01 8.32 11.34
N GLY A 29 -1.74 8.01 10.26
CA GLY A 29 -2.00 6.64 9.85
C GLY A 29 -2.79 5.83 10.89
N LEU A 30 -3.50 6.50 11.81
CA LEU A 30 -4.23 5.84 12.89
C LEU A 30 -5.39 5.02 12.32
N GLN A 31 -5.63 3.84 12.89
CA GLN A 31 -6.75 2.96 12.56
C GLN A 31 -7.46 2.51 13.85
N LYS A 32 -8.73 2.13 13.74
CA LYS A 32 -9.45 1.53 14.87
C LYS A 32 -9.05 0.06 15.04
N GLU A 33 -9.30 -0.48 16.22
CA GLU A 33 -9.06 -1.89 16.50
C GLU A 33 -9.90 -2.77 15.56
N GLY A 34 -9.26 -3.76 14.92
CA GLY A 34 -9.89 -4.65 13.95
C GLY A 34 -9.90 -4.16 12.49
N GLU A 35 -9.39 -2.95 12.21
CA GLU A 35 -9.19 -2.47 10.84
C GLU A 35 -7.81 -2.89 10.29
N VAL A 36 -7.71 -3.01 8.96
CA VAL A 36 -6.44 -3.26 8.26
C VAL A 36 -6.20 -2.13 7.27
N ALA A 37 -5.23 -1.26 7.54
CA ALA A 37 -4.76 -0.26 6.60
C ALA A 37 -3.70 -0.85 5.66
N ILE A 38 -3.87 -0.65 4.35
CA ILE A 38 -2.91 -1.08 3.32
C ILE A 38 -2.31 0.17 2.70
N SER A 39 -1.01 0.39 2.90
CA SER A 39 -0.27 1.46 2.23
C SER A 39 0.20 0.96 0.86
N ILE A 40 -0.41 1.46 -0.21
CA ILE A 40 -0.01 1.15 -1.58
C ILE A 40 1.00 2.21 -2.00
N GLN A 41 2.28 1.87 -1.91
CA GLN A 41 3.33 2.68 -2.54
C GLN A 41 3.26 2.40 -4.04
N SER A 42 3.02 3.43 -4.85
CA SER A 42 3.06 3.31 -6.30
C SER A 42 4.52 3.28 -6.75
N ASP A 43 5.22 2.20 -6.42
CA ASP A 43 6.56 1.95 -6.90
C ASP A 43 6.45 1.42 -8.33
N LEU A 44 6.52 2.34 -9.29
CA LEU A 44 6.98 2.01 -10.66
C LEU A 44 8.51 1.76 -10.69
N THR A 45 9.07 1.22 -9.61
CA THR A 45 10.49 0.91 -9.50
C THR A 45 10.65 -0.55 -9.08
N LYS A 46 10.92 -1.36 -10.11
CA LYS A 46 11.86 -2.49 -10.17
C LYS A 46 12.15 -3.18 -8.81
N PRO A 47 11.92 -4.49 -8.67
CA PRO A 47 12.22 -5.18 -7.41
C PRO A 47 13.70 -4.99 -7.03
N GLU A 48 13.92 -4.37 -5.86
CA GLU A 48 15.22 -4.38 -5.20
C GLU A 48 15.54 -5.81 -4.79
N ILE A 49 16.37 -6.46 -5.58
CA ILE A 49 17.05 -7.69 -5.21
C ILE A 49 18.12 -7.25 -4.20
N SER A 50 17.87 -7.43 -2.92
CA SER A 50 18.89 -7.28 -1.88
C SER A 50 19.97 -8.36 -2.09
N PRO A 51 21.26 -8.03 -2.28
CA PRO A 51 22.32 -9.01 -2.31
C PRO A 51 22.79 -9.23 -0.88
N GLU A 52 22.08 -10.06 -0.12
CA GLU A 52 22.62 -10.58 1.13
C GLU A 52 23.19 -11.97 0.88
N ASN A 53 24.53 -11.99 0.85
CA ASN A 53 25.45 -13.12 0.91
C ASN A 53 24.80 -14.50 1.02
N SER A 54 24.86 -15.25 -0.08
CA SER A 54 24.86 -16.71 -0.04
C SER A 54 25.79 -17.16 -1.16
N ASP A 55 27.03 -17.46 -0.77
CA ASP A 55 27.84 -18.45 -1.49
C ASP A 55 27.05 -19.77 -1.45
N ASP A 56 26.23 -20.03 -2.46
CA ASP A 56 25.75 -21.37 -2.77
C ASP A 56 25.75 -21.54 -4.29
N ASP A 57 26.49 -22.56 -4.72
CA ASP A 57 26.82 -22.92 -6.09
C ASP A 57 25.64 -23.58 -6.82
N ASN A 58 24.45 -22.99 -6.67
CA ASN A 58 23.22 -23.47 -7.31
C ASN A 58 22.42 -22.27 -7.82
N MET A 59 22.94 -21.64 -8.88
CA MET A 59 22.18 -20.71 -9.69
C MET A 59 21.07 -21.50 -10.41
N THR A 60 19.96 -21.78 -9.71
CA THR A 60 18.73 -22.24 -10.36
C THR A 60 18.35 -21.19 -11.38
N GLU A 61 18.56 -21.52 -12.65
CA GLU A 61 18.19 -20.69 -13.78
C GLU A 61 16.76 -20.20 -13.57
N ILE A 62 16.59 -18.89 -13.42
CA ILE A 62 15.27 -18.26 -13.35
C ILE A 62 14.66 -18.40 -14.76
N LYS A 63 14.09 -19.57 -15.05
CA LYS A 63 13.41 -19.84 -16.32
C LYS A 63 12.25 -18.88 -16.46
N SER A 64 12.14 -18.25 -17.62
CA SER A 64 10.97 -17.42 -17.93
C SER A 64 9.70 -18.26 -17.88
N ASN A 65 8.58 -17.64 -17.48
CA ASN A 65 7.31 -18.35 -17.35
C ASN A 65 6.92 -19.15 -18.60
N PRO A 66 7.08 -18.64 -19.85
CA PRO A 66 6.82 -19.43 -21.05
C PRO A 66 7.62 -20.74 -21.12
N ARG A 67 8.88 -20.72 -20.66
CA ARG A 67 9.72 -21.92 -20.65
C ARG A 67 9.24 -22.93 -19.61
N LYS A 68 8.78 -22.47 -18.44
CA LYS A 68 8.19 -23.35 -17.41
C LYS A 68 6.94 -24.07 -17.90
N TRP A 69 6.05 -23.38 -18.60
CA TRP A 69 4.84 -23.99 -19.17
C TRP A 69 5.18 -25.01 -20.25
N TRP A 70 6.15 -24.71 -21.10
CA TRP A 70 6.60 -25.65 -22.14
C TRP A 70 7.17 -26.93 -21.54
N ASP A 71 8.08 -26.81 -20.57
CA ASP A 71 8.69 -27.95 -19.90
C ASP A 71 7.59 -28.80 -19.20
N TYR A 72 6.58 -28.18 -18.56
CA TYR A 72 5.46 -28.89 -17.92
C TYR A 72 4.60 -29.72 -18.90
N PHE A 73 4.31 -29.20 -20.09
CA PHE A 73 3.43 -29.89 -21.04
C PHE A 73 4.16 -30.87 -21.96
N PHE A 74 5.47 -30.67 -22.19
CA PHE A 74 6.19 -31.35 -23.26
C PHE A 74 7.47 -32.07 -22.82
N GLN A 75 7.85 -32.03 -21.55
CA GLN A 75 8.88 -32.92 -20.98
C GLN A 75 8.24 -33.89 -20.00
N LEU A 76 8.26 -35.18 -20.37
CA LEU A 76 7.98 -36.33 -19.51
C LEU A 76 9.28 -37.07 -19.23
#